data_AF-A0A2T5V1C7-F1
#
_entry.id   AF-A0A2T5V1C7-F1
#
_cell.length_a   1.000
_cell.length_b   1.000
_cell.length_c   1.000
_cell.angle_alpha   90.00
_cell.angle_beta   90.00
_cell.angle_gamma   90.00
#
_symmetry.space_group_name_H-M   'P 1'
#
loop_
_entity.id
_entity.type
_entity.pdbx_description
1 polymer ?
#
loop_
_entity_poly.entity_id
_entity_poly.type
_entity_poly.pdbx_seq_one_letter_code
_entity_poly.pdbx_strand_id
1 'polypeptide(L)' 'MWKLAAIIFIIAAPTLAGIGMLVPLTVFGVGQIDANAMLIAMAVGAVIALPVSIWIAKRINDLIKPHQGHLA' A
#
# COMPACT_ATOMS: atom_id res chain seq x y z
N MET A 1 9.90 -9.72 10.17
CA MET A 1 9.44 -8.65 9.25
C MET A 1 8.41 -9.15 8.24
N TRP A 2 8.63 -10.27 7.55
CA TRP A 2 7.70 -10.82 6.55
C TRP A 2 6.24 -10.99 7.02
N LYS A 3 6.03 -11.50 8.24
CA LYS A 3 4.68 -11.59 8.84
C LYS A 3 4.03 -10.21 9.05
N LEU A 4 4.82 -9.21 9.48
CA LEU A 4 4.34 -7.84 9.69
C LEU A 4 4.00 -7.17 8.34
N ALA A 5 4.86 -7.34 7.34
CA ALA A 5 4.63 -6.85 5.99
C ALA A 5 3.37 -7.46 5.36
N ALA A 6 3.13 -8.76 5.55
CA ALA A 6 1.91 -9.41 5.08
C ALA A 6 0.64 -8.83 5.72
N ILE A 7 0.66 -8.59 7.03
CA ILE A 7 -0.48 -7.98 7.73
C ILE A 7 -0.74 -6.56 7.22
N ILE A 8 0.32 -5.76 7.05
CA ILE A 8 0.21 -4.39 6.53
C ILE A 8 -0.26 -4.41 5.06
N PHE A 9 0.20 -5.37 4.27
CA PHE A 9 -0.17 -5.53 2.87
C PHE A 9 -1.67 -5.80 2.69
N ILE A 10 -2.29 -6.60 3.56
CA ILE A 10 -3.75 -6.88 3.51
C ILE A 10 -4.57 -5.59 3.58
N ILE A 11 -4.09 -4.56 4.29
CA ILE A 11 -4.78 -3.28 4.43
C ILE A 11 -4.32 -2.30 3.35
N ALA A 12 -3.01 -2.20 3.13
CA ALA A 12 -2.39 -1.26 2.19
C ALA A 12 -2.74 -1.56 0.73
N ALA A 13 -2.89 -2.83 0.35
CA ALA A 13 -3.21 -3.22 -1.01
C ALA A 13 -4.60 -2.73 -1.46
N PRO A 14 -5.72 -3.06 -0.78
CA PRO A 14 -7.03 -2.57 -1.18
C PRO A 14 -7.18 -1.05 -1.03
N THR A 15 -6.51 -0.42 -0.05
CA THR A 15 -6.55 1.04 0.09
C THR A 15 -5.82 1.75 -1.06
N LEU A 16 -4.61 1.33 -1.42
CA LEU A 16 -3.88 1.91 -2.55
C LEU A 16 -4.53 1.58 -3.90
N ALA A 17 -5.12 0.39 -4.06
CA ALA A 17 -5.92 0.06 -5.24
C ALA A 17 -7.17 0.93 -5.35
N GLY A 18 -7.87 1.16 -4.24
CA GLY A 18 -9.02 2.06 -4.18
C GLY A 18 -8.65 3.52 -4.51
N ILE A 19 -7.53 4.02 -3.98
CA ILE A 19 -7.01 5.34 -4.34
C ILE A 19 -6.66 5.39 -5.84
N GLY A 20 -6.05 4.33 -6.38
CA GLY A 20 -5.77 4.19 -7.81
C GLY A 20 -7.03 4.27 -8.66
N MET A 21 -8.13 3.62 -8.26
CA MET A 21 -9.44 3.69 -8.91
C MET A 21 -10.03 5.10 -8.92
N LEU A 22 -9.78 5.90 -7.87
CA LEU A 22 -10.31 7.26 -7.81
C LEU A 22 -9.66 8.17 -8.87
N VAL A 23 -8.42 7.91 -9.29
CA VAL A 23 -7.72 8.73 -10.30
C VAL A 23 -8.46 8.81 -11.64
N PRO A 24 -8.83 7.71 -12.31
CA PRO A 24 -9.60 7.80 -13.55
C PRO A 24 -11.00 8.38 -13.33
N LEU A 25 -11.62 8.17 -12.15
CA LEU A 25 -12.91 8.77 -11.83
C LEU A 25 -12.82 10.30 -11.69
N THR A 26 -11.71 10.83 -11.16
CA THR A 26 -11.50 12.28 -11.05
C THR A 26 -11.06 12.92 -12.37
N VAL A 27 -10.30 12.21 -13.21
CA VAL A 27 -9.77 12.74 -14.47
C VAL A 27 -10.77 12.65 -15.62
N PHE A 28 -11.45 11.51 -15.78
CA PHE A 28 -12.36 11.27 -16.92
C PHE A 28 -13.83 11.54 -16.59
N GLY A 29 -14.17 11.65 -15.30
CA GLY A 29 -15.55 11.85 -14.84
C GLY A 29 -16.44 10.61 -15.01
N VAL A 30 -17.58 10.61 -14.33
CA VAL A 30 -18.47 9.43 -14.20
C VAL A 30 -19.10 9.01 -15.55
N GLY A 31 -19.10 9.90 -16.55
CA GLY A 31 -19.74 9.66 -17.86
C GLY A 31 -18.89 8.97 -18.92
N GLN A 32 -17.56 8.90 -18.75
CA GLN A 32 -16.63 8.30 -19.71
C GLN A 32 -15.72 7.26 -19.04
N ILE A 33 -16.33 6.42 -18.22
CA ILE A 33 -15.62 5.40 -17.47
C ILE A 33 -15.14 4.31 -18.44
N ASP A 34 -13.85 4.37 -18.79
CA ASP A 34 -13.16 3.27 -19.45
C ASP A 34 -12.78 2.23 -18.39
N ALA A 35 -13.42 1.06 -18.47
CA ALA A 35 -13.19 -0.06 -17.55
C ALA A 35 -11.72 -0.52 -17.55
N ASN A 36 -11.02 -0.40 -18.69
CA ASN A 36 -9.61 -0.76 -18.77
C ASN A 36 -8.74 0.25 -18.02
N ALA A 37 -9.04 1.54 -18.12
CA ALA A 37 -8.30 2.58 -17.41
C ALA A 37 -8.44 2.42 -15.88
N MET A 38 -9.63 2.06 -15.39
CA MET A 38 -9.87 1.76 -13.97
C MET A 38 -9.10 0.54 -13.51
N LEU A 39 -9.16 -0.55 -14.27
CA LEU A 39 -8.48 -1.80 -13.91
C LEU A 39 -6.96 -1.60 -13.85
N ILE A 40 -6.40 -0.87 -14.83
CA ILE A 40 -4.97 -0.54 -14.85
C ILE A 40 -4.61 0.31 -13.63
N ALA A 41 -5.37 1.36 -13.33
CA ALA A 41 -5.09 2.23 -12.20
C ALA A 41 -5.18 1.49 -10.85
N MET A 42 -6.16 0.60 -10.69
CA MET A 42 -6.27 -0.29 -9.53
C MET A 42 -5.07 -1.23 -9.41
N ALA A 43 -4.69 -1.88 -10.52
CA ALA A 43 -3.58 -2.82 -10.55
C ALA A 43 -2.26 -2.12 -10.19
N VAL A 44 -2.04 -0.91 -10.71
CA VAL A 44 -0.88 -0.09 -10.36
C VAL A 44 -0.87 0.24 -8.86
N GLY A 45 -2.01 0.64 -8.30
CA GLY A 45 -2.14 0.89 -6.85
C GLY A 45 -1.82 -0.34 -6.01
N ALA A 46 -2.30 -1.51 -6.41
CA ALA A 46 -2.01 -2.78 -5.73
C ALA A 46 -0.53 -3.19 -5.83
N VAL A 47 0.10 -2.97 -6.99
CA VAL A 47 1.53 -3.25 -7.19
C VAL A 47 2.39 -2.34 -6.32
N ILE A 48 2.06 -1.04 -6.24
CA ILE A 48 2.75 -0.08 -5.37
C ILE A 48 2.61 -0.44 -3.89
N ALA A 49 1.54 -1.13 -3.50
CA ALA A 49 1.37 -1.57 -2.11
C ALA A 49 2.44 -2.57 -1.65
N LEU A 50 3.06 -3.33 -2.57
CA LEU A 50 4.13 -4.27 -2.24
C LEU A 50 5.35 -3.57 -1.61
N PRO A 51 6.04 -2.62 -2.29
CA PRO A 51 7.16 -1.91 -1.69
C PRO A 51 6.73 -1.06 -0.48
N VAL A 52 5.54 -0.46 -0.50
CA VAL A 52 5.02 0.35 0.63
C VAL A 52 4.87 -0.48 1.89
N SER A 53 4.27 -1.67 1.81
CA SER A 53 4.07 -2.55 2.97
C SER A 53 5.39 -3.01 3.60
N ILE A 54 6.41 -3.28 2.79
CA ILE A 54 7.75 -3.65 3.27
C ILE A 54 8.41 -2.46 3.98
N TRP A 55 8.29 -1.26 3.41
CA TRP A 55 8.86 -0.04 3.99
C TRP A 55 8.23 0.29 5.35
N ILE A 56 6.91 0.24 5.45
CA ILE A 56 6.19 0.47 6.71
C ILE A 56 6.53 -0.63 7.72
N ALA A 57 6.58 -1.89 7.30
CA ALA A 57 6.93 -3.00 8.18
C ALA A 57 8.35 -2.87 8.76
N LYS A 58 9.31 -2.41 7.94
CA LYS A 58 10.67 -2.12 8.40
C LYS A 58 10.66 -1.00 9.43
N ARG A 59 9.99 0.12 9.13
CA ARG A 59 9.89 1.27 10.04
C ARG A 59 9.28 0.89 11.39
N ILE A 60 8.19 0.13 11.39
CA ILE A 60 7.53 -0.33 12.62
C ILE A 60 8.45 -1.29 13.38
N ASN A 61 9.10 -2.23 12.69
CA ASN A 61 10.03 -3.16 13.35
C ASN A 61 11.22 -2.43 14.00
N ASP A 62 11.74 -1.37 13.36
CA ASP A 62 12.83 -0.56 13.89
C ASP A 62 12.39 0.30 15.09
N LEU A 63 11.13 0.75 15.12
CA LEU A 63 10.55 1.44 16.27
C LEU A 63 10.23 0.50 17.44
N ILE A 64 9.84 -0.74 17.15
CA ILE A 64 9.50 -1.75 18.16
C ILE A 64 10.75 -2.34 18.80
N LYS A 65 11.86 -2.49 18.05
CA LYS A 65 13.14 -2.91 18.63
C LYS A 65 13.64 -1.79 19.54
N PRO A 66 13.58 -1.95 20.87
CA PRO A 66 14.23 -1.01 21.76
C PRO A 66 15.73 -1.12 21.51
N HIS A 67 16.48 -0.02 21.60
CA HIS A 67 17.88 -0.14 21.97
C HIS A 67 17.89 -1.03 23.23
N GLN A 68 18.38 -2.26 23.12
CA GLN A 68 18.83 -3.00 24.29
C GLN A 68 20.02 -2.19 24.81
N GLY A 69 19.71 -1.18 25.62
CA GLY A 69 20.63 -0.56 26.55
C GLY A 69 21.24 -1.72 27.29
N HIS A 70 22.49 -2.00 26.96
CA HIS A 70 23.32 -2.96 27.67
C HIS A 70 23.30 -2.53 29.13
N LEU A 71 22.53 -3.26 29.94
CA LEU A 71 22.86 -3.45 31.33
C LEU A 71 24.08 -4.36 31.30
N ALA A 72 25.26 -3.75 31.25
CA ALA A 72 26.54 -4.37 31.56
C ALA A 72 27.33 -3.35 32.39
#